data_AF-A0A0P6XYT3-F1
#
_entry.id   AF-A0A0P6XYT3-F1
#
_cell.length_a   1.000
_cell.length_b   1.000
_cell.length_c   1.000
_cell.angle_alpha   90.00
_cell.angle_beta   90.00
_cell.angle_gamma   90.00
#
_symmetry.space_group_name_H-M   'P 1'
#
loop_
_entity.id
_entity.type
_entity.pdbx_description
1 polymer ?
#
loop_
_entity_poly.entity_id
_entity_poly.type
_entity_poly.pdbx_seq_one_letter_code
_entity_poly.pdbx_strand_id
1 'polypeptide(L)'
;MMAIDAHFNHRCEVQRAETTQDDYNTDILTWKTHLTDVACRLVIKEERVQRTDDAERAVITTYALMVRAGTDIQHGDRIVNLVIDGVATTGGYRIDQIKPRRAASQRHITCTVEYFHDRS
;
A
#
# COMPACT_ATOMS: atom_id res chain seq x y z
N MET A 1 3.74 -26.08 9.35
CA MET A 1 3.90 -24.99 8.35
C MET A 1 2.69 -24.04 8.45
N MET A 2 2.56 -23.25 9.55
CA MET A 2 1.32 -22.48 9.80
C MET A 2 1.49 -21.14 10.58
N ALA A 3 2.71 -20.64 10.83
CA ALA A 3 2.86 -19.47 11.71
C ALA A 3 2.73 -18.10 11.00
N ILE A 4 3.28 -17.95 9.79
CA ILE A 4 3.38 -16.62 9.14
C ILE A 4 2.08 -16.16 8.49
N ASP A 5 1.27 -17.07 7.94
CA ASP A 5 0.01 -16.69 7.30
C ASP A 5 -1.03 -16.16 8.30
N ALA A 6 -0.97 -16.62 9.56
CA ALA A 6 -1.80 -16.09 10.64
C ALA A 6 -1.47 -14.62 10.97
N HIS A 7 -0.32 -14.11 10.55
CA HIS A 7 0.03 -12.71 10.72
C HIS A 7 -0.57 -11.80 9.64
N PHE A 8 -1.11 -12.32 8.53
CA PHE A 8 -1.81 -11.52 7.51
C PHE A 8 -3.31 -11.53 7.75
N ASN A 9 -3.72 -10.86 8.83
CA ASN A 9 -5.10 -10.75 9.28
C ASN A 9 -5.92 -9.69 8.52
N HIS A 10 -5.30 -8.93 7.61
CA HIS A 10 -6.00 -7.92 6.82
C HIS A 10 -6.24 -8.43 5.40
N ARG A 11 -7.17 -7.77 4.69
CA ARG A 11 -7.41 -7.98 3.25
C ARG A 11 -7.43 -6.67 2.52
N CYS A 12 -6.87 -6.62 1.31
CA CYS A 12 -6.90 -5.44 0.47
C CYS A 12 -7.01 -5.80 -1.00
N GLU A 13 -7.29 -4.78 -1.81
CA GLU A 13 -7.15 -4.83 -3.25
C GLU A 13 -5.93 -4.01 -3.67
N VAL A 14 -5.29 -4.43 -4.76
CA VAL A 14 -4.19 -3.71 -5.38
C VAL A 14 -4.68 -3.19 -6.72
N GLN A 15 -4.57 -1.88 -6.93
CA GLN A 15 -4.79 -1.25 -8.22
C GLN A 15 -3.47 -0.87 -8.86
N ARG A 16 -3.36 -1.12 -10.15
CA ARG A 16 -2.23 -0.74 -10.98
C ARG A 16 -2.64 0.35 -11.97
N ALA A 17 -1.73 1.27 -12.22
CA ALA A 17 -1.96 2.29 -13.21
C ALA A 17 -1.76 1.70 -14.61
N GLU A 18 -2.75 1.91 -15.49
CA GLU A 18 -2.71 1.57 -16.89
C GLU A 18 -2.89 2.84 -17.72
N THR A 19 -2.03 3.01 -18.71
CA THR A 19 -2.22 4.04 -19.73
C THR A 19 -3.26 3.55 -20.72
N THR A 20 -4.34 4.31 -20.84
CA THR A 20 -5.37 4.10 -21.88
C THR A 20 -5.46 5.36 -22.72
N GLN A 21 -5.96 5.26 -23.94
CA GLN A 21 -6.19 6.43 -24.79
C GLN A 21 -7.66 6.86 -24.70
N ASP A 22 -7.89 8.16 -24.62
CA ASP A 22 -9.22 8.73 -24.77
C ASP A 22 -9.63 8.86 -26.24
N ASP A 23 -10.85 9.35 -26.48
CA ASP A 23 -11.41 9.57 -27.82
C ASP A 23 -10.62 10.59 -28.66
N TYR A 24 -9.69 11.32 -28.04
CA TYR A 24 -8.81 12.30 -28.67
C TYR A 24 -7.36 11.80 -28.80
N ASN A 25 -7.11 10.50 -28.61
CA ASN A 25 -5.79 9.88 -28.67
C ASN A 25 -4.79 10.48 -27.65
N THR A 26 -5.32 11.00 -26.53
CA THR A 26 -4.52 11.45 -25.38
C THR A 26 -4.34 10.30 -24.41
N ASP A 27 -3.10 10.09 -23.97
CA ASP A 27 -2.78 9.10 -22.96
C ASP A 27 -3.31 9.55 -21.59
N ILE A 28 -4.27 8.80 -21.06
CA ILE A 28 -4.84 8.98 -19.73
C ILE A 28 -4.41 7.84 -18.80
N LEU A 29 -4.03 8.21 -17.59
CA LEU A 29 -3.69 7.24 -16.54
C LEU A 29 -4.98 6.78 -15.84
N THR A 30 -5.31 5.51 -15.98
CA THR A 30 -6.46 4.88 -15.33
C THR A 30 -6.00 3.87 -14.30
N TRP A 31 -6.72 3.75 -13.19
CA TRP A 31 -6.39 2.77 -12.14
C TRP A 31 -7.32 1.58 -12.28
N LYS A 32 -6.76 0.39 -12.49
CA LYS A 32 -7.53 -0.84 -12.57
C LYS A 32 -7.16 -1.78 -11.44
N THR A 33 -8.14 -2.53 -10.95
CA THR A 33 -7.91 -3.58 -9.98
C THR A 33 -7.06 -4.67 -10.62
N HIS A 34 -5.83 -4.80 -10.10
CA HIS A 34 -4.83 -5.77 -10.52
C HIS A 34 -4.92 -7.05 -9.69
N LEU A 35 -5.06 -6.91 -8.36
CA LEU A 35 -5.24 -8.03 -7.44
C LEU A 35 -6.41 -7.77 -6.50
N THR A 36 -7.15 -8.83 -6.19
CA THR A 36 -8.26 -8.84 -5.22
C THR A 36 -7.95 -9.77 -4.04
N ASP A 37 -8.60 -9.51 -2.91
CA ASP A 37 -8.50 -10.32 -1.67
C ASP A 37 -7.06 -10.64 -1.24
N VAL A 38 -6.17 -9.66 -1.36
CA VAL A 38 -4.76 -9.82 -1.03
C VAL A 38 -4.60 -9.88 0.49
N ALA A 39 -4.13 -11.04 0.98
CA ALA A 39 -3.75 -11.21 2.37
C ALA A 39 -2.56 -10.29 2.71
N CYS A 40 -2.81 -9.34 3.60
CA CYS A 40 -1.84 -8.31 3.95
C CYS A 40 -1.86 -8.01 5.45
N ARG A 41 -0.92 -7.17 5.87
CA ARG A 41 -0.90 -6.56 7.20
C ARG A 41 -0.34 -5.16 7.12
N LEU A 42 -1.14 -4.19 7.52
CA LEU A 42 -0.71 -2.81 7.69
C LEU A 42 -0.17 -2.62 9.12
N VAL A 43 1.01 -2.03 9.23
CA VAL A 43 1.66 -1.70 10.50
C VAL A 43 2.07 -0.24 10.47
N ILE A 44 1.69 0.51 11.50
CA ILE A 44 2.17 1.89 11.70
C ILE A 44 3.60 1.78 12.24
N LYS A 45 4.59 2.31 11.50
CA LYS A 45 5.99 2.18 11.89
C LYS A 45 6.47 3.34 12.75
N GLU A 46 6.24 4.58 12.33
CA GLU A 46 6.75 5.75 13.02
C GLU A 46 5.84 6.97 12.75
N GLU A 47 5.51 7.71 13.81
CA GLU A 47 5.01 9.08 13.73
C GLU A 47 6.20 10.00 14.03
N ARG A 48 6.74 10.68 13.02
CA ARG A 48 7.77 11.70 13.23
C ARG A 48 7.13 13.07 13.15
N VAL A 49 7.18 13.82 14.25
CA VAL A 49 6.86 15.25 14.25
C VAL A 49 8.07 15.98 13.69
N GLN A 50 8.00 16.41 12.43
CA GLN A 50 9.06 17.24 11.87
C GLN A 50 8.83 18.68 12.38
N ARG A 51 9.81 19.21 13.13
CA ARG A 51 9.84 20.64 13.46
C ARG A 51 10.44 21.37 12.25
N THR A 52 9.61 22.05 11.48
CA THR A 52 10.06 23.09 10.55
C THR A 52 10.02 24.44 11.27
N ASP A 53 11.01 25.29 11.00
CA ASP A 53 11.12 26.63 11.61
C ASP A 53 10.01 27.59 11.14
N ASP A 54 9.33 27.25 10.03
CA ASP A 54 8.10 27.89 9.59
C ASP A 54 6.88 27.07 10.02
N ALA A 55 5.89 27.79 10.55
CA ALA A 55 4.73 27.28 11.26
C ALA A 55 3.92 26.22 10.48
N GLU A 56 4.11 24.95 10.84
CA GLU A 56 3.09 23.90 11.03
C GLU A 56 3.81 22.59 11.35
N ARG A 57 3.41 21.91 12.44
CA ARG A 57 3.99 20.61 12.80
C ARG A 57 3.47 19.55 11.83
N ALA A 58 4.19 19.28 10.75
CA ALA A 58 3.87 18.17 9.86
C ALA A 58 4.14 16.84 10.60
N VAL A 59 3.07 16.11 10.94
CA VAL A 59 3.17 14.72 11.41
C VAL A 59 3.30 13.85 10.16
N ILE A 60 4.50 13.33 9.92
CA ILE A 60 4.71 12.34 8.84
C ILE A 60 4.49 10.96 9.46
N THR A 61 3.33 10.37 9.18
CA THR A 61 3.03 8.99 9.58
C THR A 61 3.55 8.05 8.51
N THR A 62 4.54 7.23 8.86
CA THR A 62 5.08 6.21 7.96
C THR A 62 4.38 4.88 8.20
N TYR A 63 3.68 4.38 7.18
CA TYR A 63 3.03 3.08 7.22
C TYR A 63 3.89 2.03 6.52
N ALA A 64 3.82 0.79 7.02
CA ALA A 64 4.41 -0.37 6.38
C ALA A 64 3.33 -1.39 6.05
N LEU A 65 3.26 -1.79 4.79
CA LEU A 65 2.42 -2.90 4.35
C LEU A 65 3.28 -4.16 4.20
N MET A 66 2.86 -5.25 4.80
CA MET A 66 3.44 -6.56 4.60
C MET A 66 2.47 -7.39 3.77
N VAL A 67 2.99 -8.05 2.73
CA VAL A 67 2.25 -9.06 1.96
C VAL A 67 3.11 -10.30 1.75
N ARG A 68 2.52 -11.38 1.24
CA ARG A 68 3.25 -12.61 0.93
C ARG A 68 4.40 -12.35 -0.05
N ALA A 69 5.48 -13.11 0.10
CA ALA A 69 6.56 -13.08 -0.88
C ALA A 69 6.04 -13.57 -2.25
N GLY A 70 6.39 -12.85 -3.31
CA GLY A 70 5.95 -13.16 -4.68
C GLY A 70 4.61 -12.56 -5.07
N THR A 71 3.91 -11.83 -4.18
CA THR A 71 2.77 -11.01 -4.60
C THR A 71 3.25 -9.97 -5.61
N ASP A 72 2.59 -9.89 -6.77
CA ASP A 72 2.93 -8.95 -7.84
C ASP A 72 2.51 -7.53 -7.45
N ILE A 73 3.39 -6.86 -6.71
CA ILE A 73 3.26 -5.49 -6.26
C ILE A 73 4.42 -4.66 -6.80
N GLN A 74 4.13 -3.44 -7.24
CA GLN A 74 5.08 -2.50 -7.81
C GLN A 74 5.05 -1.14 -7.12
N HIS A 75 6.12 -0.37 -7.31
CA HIS A 75 6.16 1.03 -6.90
C HIS A 75 5.02 1.80 -7.57
N GLY A 76 4.28 2.59 -6.81
CA GLY A 76 3.16 3.39 -7.31
C GLY A 76 1.82 2.66 -7.34
N ASP A 77 1.78 1.33 -7.17
CA ASP A 77 0.52 0.60 -7.01
C ASP A 77 -0.28 1.18 -5.82
N ARG A 78 -1.60 1.18 -5.95
CA ARG A 78 -2.52 1.64 -4.91
C ARG A 78 -3.12 0.45 -4.17
N ILE A 79 -3.25 0.61 -2.86
CA ILE A 79 -3.88 -0.34 -1.96
C ILE A 79 -5.20 0.26 -1.54
N VAL A 80 -6.29 -0.38 -1.94
CA VAL A 80 -7.65 0.11 -1.72
C VAL A 80 -8.47 -0.97 -1.04
N ASN A 81 -9.68 -0.60 -0.59
CA ASN A 81 -10.62 -1.52 0.05
C ASN A 81 -9.96 -2.33 1.19
N LEU A 82 -9.05 -1.69 1.94
CA LEU A 82 -8.33 -2.34 3.02
C LEU A 82 -9.29 -2.62 4.19
N VAL A 83 -9.36 -3.88 4.58
CA VAL A 83 -10.13 -4.38 5.71
C VAL A 83 -9.18 -4.82 6.81
N ILE A 84 -9.25 -4.15 7.96
CA ILE A 84 -8.44 -4.41 9.16
C ILE A 84 -9.37 -5.00 10.22
N ASP A 85 -9.14 -6.25 10.61
CA ASP A 85 -9.94 -6.94 11.64
C ASP A 85 -11.46 -6.84 11.41
N GLY A 86 -11.88 -6.92 10.14
CA GLY A 86 -13.28 -6.85 9.70
C GLY A 86 -13.81 -5.43 9.45
N VAL A 87 -13.01 -4.39 9.67
CA VAL A 87 -13.40 -2.98 9.47
C VAL A 87 -12.74 -2.42 8.21
N ALA A 88 -13.55 -1.90 7.28
CA ALA A 88 -13.07 -1.25 6.08
C ALA A 88 -12.51 0.16 6.39
N THR A 89 -11.38 0.52 5.77
CA THR A 89 -10.79 1.86 5.90
C THR A 89 -11.36 2.82 4.86
N THR A 90 -11.53 4.09 5.22
CA THR A 90 -12.14 5.14 4.39
C THR A 90 -11.19 5.78 3.35
N GLY A 91 -10.00 5.24 3.14
CA GLY A 91 -9.04 5.74 2.15
C GLY A 91 -8.13 4.65 1.64
N GLY A 92 -7.15 5.04 0.83
CA GLY A 92 -6.18 4.13 0.22
C GLY A 92 -4.76 4.41 0.67
N TYR A 93 -3.85 3.53 0.25
CA TYR A 93 -2.43 3.71 0.46
C TYR A 93 -1.68 3.54 -0.86
N ARG A 94 -0.70 4.40 -1.15
CA ARG A 94 0.17 4.25 -2.31
C ARG A 94 1.49 3.63 -1.90
N ILE A 95 2.00 2.69 -2.69
CA ILE A 95 3.31 2.09 -2.44
C ILE A 95 4.41 3.05 -2.86
N ASP A 96 5.18 3.48 -1.89
CA ASP A 96 6.33 4.39 -2.07
C ASP A 96 7.63 3.58 -2.24
N GLN A 97 7.88 2.58 -1.41
CA GLN A 97 9.11 1.79 -1.50
C GLN A 97 8.85 0.33 -1.24
N ILE A 98 9.40 -0.56 -2.07
CA ILE A 98 9.42 -2.00 -1.81
C ILE A 98 10.78 -2.34 -1.22
N LYS A 99 10.81 -2.74 0.05
CA LYS A 99 12.07 -3.07 0.71
C LYS A 99 12.62 -4.37 0.14
N PRO A 100 13.89 -4.39 -0.29
CA PRO A 100 14.47 -5.59 -0.89
C PRO A 100 14.46 -6.74 0.12
N ARG A 101 14.18 -7.93 -0.39
CA ARG A 101 14.21 -9.20 0.36
C ARG A 101 15.61 -9.39 0.95
N ARG A 102 15.77 -9.11 2.26
CA ARG A 102 17.08 -9.17 2.94
C ARG A 102 17.55 -10.61 3.19
N ALA A 103 16.68 -11.61 3.04
CA ALA A 103 17.05 -13.02 3.16
C ALA A 103 16.21 -13.92 2.23
N ALA A 104 16.84 -14.96 1.67
CA ALA A 104 16.18 -15.97 0.85
C ALA A 104 15.06 -16.74 1.60
N SER A 105 15.03 -16.69 2.94
CA SER A 105 13.99 -17.31 3.76
C SER A 105 12.80 -16.40 4.11
N GLN A 106 12.80 -15.12 3.69
CA GLN A 106 11.66 -14.23 3.94
C GLN A 106 10.43 -14.68 3.16
N ARG A 107 9.35 -14.94 3.90
CA ARG A 107 8.03 -15.34 3.37
C ARG A 107 7.11 -14.16 3.07
N HIS A 108 7.61 -12.94 3.26
CA HIS A 108 6.88 -11.71 3.05
C HIS A 108 7.77 -10.65 2.39
N ILE A 109 7.14 -9.73 1.67
CA ILE A 109 7.75 -8.45 1.27
C ILE A 109 7.18 -7.35 2.16
N THR A 110 7.99 -6.31 2.40
CA THR A 110 7.55 -5.14 3.15
C THR A 110 7.63 -3.92 2.27
N CYS A 111 6.51 -3.23 2.11
CA CYS A 111 6.42 -1.98 1.40
C CYS A 111 6.28 -0.83 2.42
N THR A 112 6.94 0.29 2.17
CA THR A 112 6.54 1.57 2.76
C THR A 112 5.38 2.10 1.95
N VAL A 113 4.33 2.56 2.62
CA VAL A 113 3.13 3.08 1.96
C VAL A 113 2.72 4.43 2.55
N GLU A 114 2.14 5.26 1.71
CA GLU A 114 1.64 6.60 2.05
C GLU A 114 0.13 6.62 1.99
N TYR A 115 -0.53 7.15 3.02
CA TYR A 115 -1.98 7.29 3.02
C TYR A 115 -2.43 8.38 2.03
N PHE A 116 -3.47 8.10 1.26
CA PHE A 116 -4.19 9.10 0.48
C PHE A 116 -5.68 9.03 0.77
N HIS A 117 -6.29 10.21 0.89
CA HIS A 117 -7.75 10.31 0.86
C HIS A 117 -8.21 10.08 -0.56
N ASP A 118 -9.06 9.09 -0.77
CA ASP A 118 -9.79 8.97 -2.01
C ASP A 118 -10.75 10.16 -2.05
N ARG A 119 -10.46 11.14 -2.90
CA ARG A 119 -11.39 12.24 -3.14
C ARG A 119 -12.47 11.68 -4.05
N SER A 120 -13.54 11.18 -3.41
CA SER A 120 -14.82 10.84 -4.05
C SER A 120 -15.34 11.99 -4.90
#